data_AF-A0A6S7IQV1-F1
#
_entry.id   AF-A0A6S7IQV1-F1
#
_cell.length_a   1.000
_cell.length_b   1.000
_cell.length_c   1.000
_cell.angle_alpha   90.00
_cell.angle_beta   90.00
_cell.angle_gamma   90.00
#
_symmetry.space_group_name_H-M   'P 1'
#
loop_
_entity.id
_entity.type
_entity.pdbx_description
1 polymer ?
#
loop_
_entity_poly.entity_id
_entity_poly.type
_entity_poly.pdbx_seq_one_letter_code
_entity_poly.pdbx_strand_id
1 'polypeptide(L)'
;MFFKVVVLYIVAIFAGIYADTPANCTFEDVQGTWTFYIGENGHDNTIKCDASFKIVAQIRVHLLFPDVALDDNYNRGFWTLIYNQGFEVVLNGTKYFAFSKYVGSGSGAVSYCDQTLPGWSHDAQDVSQNWACYYGKKAQSIAPKFSNAPLLASALYDRPYRPNKDFLAAITEKQNYWFPTIYKEYEKLTLREMMSRAGGPKTFNPPPPRPIKKKDLQASQGLPASFDWRNVDGINYVSPVRNQAQCGSCYAFSTMGMFEARSRIQSNRSTSYVLSTQDIVSCSEYSQGCEGDLQKSKCTLQDQEKCNANGDKLEIIDIIIVKKALSYVDEVYKVINEHVGLSGLSGKGHRSERK
;
A
#
# COMPACT_ATOMS: atom_id res chain seq x y z
N MET A 1 -61.78 7.25 5.22
CA MET A 1 -60.52 7.98 5.50
C MET A 1 -59.45 6.93 5.76
N PHE A 2 -58.76 6.49 4.70
CA PHE A 2 -57.80 5.38 4.74
C PHE A 2 -56.40 5.94 5.02
N PHE A 3 -55.87 5.74 6.23
CA PHE A 3 -54.46 5.96 6.51
C PHE A 3 -53.67 4.73 6.06
N LYS A 4 -52.97 4.85 4.92
CA LYS A 4 -51.96 3.88 4.51
C LYS A 4 -50.70 4.12 5.35
N VAL A 5 -50.38 3.18 6.24
CA VAL A 5 -49.09 3.10 6.91
C VAL A 5 -48.06 2.64 5.88
N VAL A 6 -47.17 3.55 5.47
CA VAL A 6 -46.00 3.21 4.66
C VAL A 6 -44.94 2.65 5.60
N VAL A 7 -44.79 1.33 5.61
CA VAL A 7 -43.66 0.65 6.26
C VAL A 7 -42.45 0.82 5.35
N LEU A 8 -41.60 1.80 5.65
CA LEU A 8 -40.27 1.95 5.08
C LEU A 8 -39.38 0.84 5.63
N TYR A 9 -39.14 -0.21 4.85
CA TYR A 9 -38.07 -1.16 5.10
C TYR A 9 -36.73 -0.45 4.86
N ILE A 10 -36.14 0.09 5.92
CA ILE A 10 -34.72 0.45 5.93
C ILE A 10 -33.96 -0.89 5.99
N VAL A 11 -33.63 -1.44 4.82
CA VAL A 11 -32.57 -2.44 4.73
C VAL A 11 -31.26 -1.69 4.94
N ALA A 12 -30.86 -1.57 6.21
CA ALA A 12 -29.52 -1.12 6.55
C ALA A 12 -28.54 -2.22 6.11
N ILE A 13 -28.03 -2.10 4.88
CA ILE A 13 -26.88 -2.87 4.42
C ILE A 13 -25.69 -2.30 5.19
N PHE A 14 -25.42 -2.86 6.38
CA PHE A 14 -24.19 -2.60 7.12
C PHE A 14 -23.04 -3.28 6.36
N ALA A 15 -22.51 -2.60 5.35
CA ALA A 15 -21.24 -2.98 4.74
C ALA A 15 -20.13 -2.79 5.77
N GLY A 16 -19.43 -3.88 6.11
CA GLY A 16 -18.23 -3.80 6.93
C GLY A 16 -17.18 -2.92 6.24
N ILE A 17 -16.62 -1.97 6.98
CA ILE A 17 -15.55 -1.09 6.51
C ILE A 17 -14.25 -1.89 6.57
N TYR A 18 -13.65 -2.14 5.40
CA TYR A 18 -12.26 -2.57 5.29
C TYR A 18 -11.47 -1.41 4.65
N ALA A 19 -10.14 -1.36 4.76
CA ALA A 19 -9.33 -0.37 4.03
C ALA A 19 -8.55 -1.01 2.87
N ASP A 20 -8.45 -2.34 2.91
CA ASP A 20 -7.76 -3.21 1.95
C ASP A 20 -8.77 -4.09 1.21
N THR A 21 -8.39 -4.62 0.04
CA THR A 21 -9.19 -5.64 -0.63
C THR A 21 -9.42 -6.85 0.29
N PRO A 22 -10.53 -7.58 0.11
CA PRO A 22 -10.79 -8.80 0.85
C PRO A 22 -9.81 -9.96 0.59
N ALA A 23 -8.89 -9.81 -0.36
CA ALA A 23 -7.88 -10.81 -0.64
C ALA A 23 -6.93 -11.01 0.55
N ASN A 24 -6.60 -12.28 0.83
CA ASN A 24 -5.65 -12.64 1.89
C ASN A 24 -4.75 -13.78 1.41
N CYS A 25 -3.79 -13.44 0.54
CA CYS A 25 -2.86 -14.38 -0.06
C CYS A 25 -1.45 -14.24 0.51
N THR A 26 -0.83 -15.36 0.88
CA THR A 26 0.53 -15.40 1.42
C THR A 26 1.58 -15.46 0.32
N PHE A 27 2.84 -15.26 0.71
CA PHE A 27 3.97 -15.38 -0.21
C PHE A 27 4.04 -16.77 -0.86
N GLU A 28 3.82 -17.82 -0.07
CA GLU A 28 3.83 -19.21 -0.52
C GLU A 28 2.67 -19.53 -1.48
N ASP A 29 1.52 -18.87 -1.31
CA ASP A 29 0.43 -18.99 -2.28
C ASP A 29 0.83 -18.39 -3.63
N VAL A 30 1.54 -17.26 -3.64
CA VAL A 30 1.89 -16.56 -4.88
C VAL A 30 3.12 -17.15 -5.55
N GLN A 31 4.11 -17.65 -4.80
CA GLN A 31 5.30 -18.28 -5.35
C GLN A 31 4.94 -19.46 -6.26
N GLY A 32 5.55 -19.55 -7.44
CA GLY A 32 5.36 -20.64 -8.39
C GLY A 32 5.23 -20.18 -9.84
N THR A 33 4.71 -21.06 -10.69
CA THR A 33 4.57 -20.80 -12.13
C THR A 33 3.21 -20.18 -12.44
N TRP A 34 3.22 -19.06 -13.16
CA TRP A 34 2.06 -18.31 -13.61
C TRP A 34 2.05 -18.20 -15.13
N THR A 35 0.86 -18.16 -15.72
CA THR A 35 0.64 -17.68 -17.08
C THR A 35 0.01 -16.30 -16.99
N PHE A 36 0.65 -15.30 -17.59
CA PHE A 36 0.09 -13.96 -17.77
C PHE A 36 -0.56 -13.86 -19.13
N TYR A 37 -1.82 -13.44 -19.16
CA TYR A 37 -2.60 -13.19 -20.37
C TYR A 37 -2.65 -11.69 -20.58
N ILE A 38 -2.07 -11.22 -21.69
CA ILE A 38 -1.81 -9.81 -21.94
C ILE A 38 -2.70 -9.32 -23.08
N GLY A 39 -3.32 -8.17 -22.87
CA GLY A 39 -4.17 -7.48 -23.83
C GLY A 39 -3.41 -6.67 -24.87
N GLU A 40 -4.16 -5.99 -25.73
CA GLU A 40 -3.60 -5.06 -26.72
C GLU A 40 -2.76 -3.97 -26.03
N ASN A 41 -1.61 -3.66 -26.63
CA ASN A 41 -0.66 -2.66 -26.14
C ASN A 41 -0.78 -1.36 -26.94
N GLY A 42 -0.09 -0.31 -26.49
CA GLY A 42 -0.08 1.01 -27.13
C GLY A 42 -1.08 1.99 -26.53
N HIS A 43 -1.68 1.65 -25.38
CA HIS A 43 -2.48 2.58 -24.61
C HIS A 43 -1.61 3.47 -23.72
N ASP A 44 -2.22 4.50 -23.16
CA ASP A 44 -1.62 5.34 -22.11
C ASP A 44 -2.09 4.89 -20.72
N ASN A 45 -1.67 5.63 -19.70
CA ASN A 45 -1.98 5.38 -18.30
C ASN A 45 -3.45 5.62 -17.91
N THR A 46 -4.33 5.98 -18.85
CA THR A 46 -5.77 6.15 -18.60
C THR A 46 -6.59 4.90 -18.91
N ILE A 47 -5.94 3.83 -19.42
CA ILE A 47 -6.58 2.57 -19.78
C ILE A 47 -7.40 2.00 -18.61
N LYS A 48 -8.63 1.57 -18.92
CA LYS A 48 -9.52 0.89 -17.98
C LYS A 48 -9.50 -0.60 -18.21
N CYS A 49 -8.99 -1.33 -17.24
CA CYS A 49 -8.86 -2.79 -17.32
C CYS A 49 -10.05 -3.49 -16.67
N ASP A 50 -10.85 -4.15 -17.50
CA ASP A 50 -11.94 -5.02 -17.07
C ASP A 50 -11.67 -6.48 -17.49
N ALA A 51 -12.57 -7.41 -17.16
CA ALA A 51 -12.37 -8.83 -17.44
C ALA A 51 -12.55 -9.21 -18.93
N SER A 52 -12.95 -8.27 -19.78
CA SER A 52 -13.37 -8.49 -21.17
C SER A 52 -12.35 -8.08 -22.22
N PHE A 53 -11.14 -7.64 -21.82
CA PHE A 53 -10.11 -7.26 -22.78
C PHE A 53 -9.70 -8.44 -23.67
N LYS A 54 -9.37 -8.14 -24.93
CA LYS A 54 -8.94 -9.13 -25.90
C LYS A 54 -7.48 -9.51 -25.66
N ILE A 55 -7.24 -10.79 -25.43
CA ILE A 55 -5.89 -11.34 -25.20
C ILE A 55 -5.16 -11.45 -26.53
N VAL A 56 -3.94 -10.92 -26.59
CA VAL A 56 -3.07 -10.98 -27.78
C VAL A 56 -1.73 -11.66 -27.53
N ALA A 57 -1.32 -11.78 -26.26
CA ALA A 57 -0.08 -12.45 -25.89
C ALA A 57 -0.24 -13.24 -24.59
N GLN A 58 0.60 -14.26 -24.42
CA GLN A 58 0.73 -15.02 -23.19
C GLN A 58 2.21 -15.23 -22.88
N ILE A 59 2.59 -15.05 -21.62
CA ILE A 59 3.93 -15.39 -21.15
C ILE A 59 3.82 -16.28 -19.91
N ARG A 60 4.75 -17.23 -19.80
CA ARG A 60 4.92 -18.02 -18.58
C ARG A 60 5.99 -17.36 -17.72
N VAL A 61 5.68 -17.20 -16.45
CA VAL A 61 6.55 -16.55 -15.47
C VAL A 61 6.68 -17.43 -14.24
N HIS A 62 7.91 -17.69 -13.82
CA HIS A 62 8.26 -18.40 -12.60
C HIS A 62 8.64 -17.39 -11.52
N LEU A 63 7.81 -17.30 -10.48
CA LEU A 63 8.04 -16.49 -9.29
C LEU A 63 8.73 -17.34 -8.24
N LEU A 64 10.01 -17.07 -7.99
CA LEU A 64 10.87 -17.83 -7.10
C LEU A 64 11.27 -17.00 -5.88
N PHE A 65 11.43 -17.66 -4.73
CA PHE A 65 11.99 -17.03 -3.54
C PHE A 65 13.44 -16.58 -3.77
N PRO A 66 13.88 -15.44 -3.20
CA PRO A 66 13.07 -14.50 -2.41
C PRO A 66 12.28 -13.50 -3.26
N ASP A 67 12.75 -13.18 -4.45
CA ASP A 67 12.24 -12.06 -5.25
C ASP A 67 12.55 -12.21 -6.75
N VAL A 68 12.80 -13.44 -7.24
CA VAL A 68 13.28 -13.67 -8.61
C VAL A 68 12.13 -14.03 -9.54
N ALA A 69 11.98 -13.29 -10.64
CA ALA A 69 11.06 -13.63 -11.73
C ALA A 69 11.86 -14.17 -12.93
N LEU A 70 11.43 -15.28 -13.52
CA LEU A 70 12.04 -15.86 -14.73
C LEU A 70 10.97 -16.17 -15.76
N ASP A 71 11.23 -15.94 -17.05
CA ASP A 71 10.42 -16.50 -18.13
C ASP A 71 11.05 -17.79 -18.71
N ASP A 72 10.34 -18.43 -19.65
CA ASP A 72 10.80 -19.65 -20.35
C ASP A 72 12.07 -19.42 -21.19
N ASN A 73 12.43 -18.15 -21.48
CA ASN A 73 13.65 -17.78 -22.19
C ASN A 73 14.82 -17.45 -21.25
N TYR A 74 14.65 -17.71 -19.95
CA TYR A 74 15.63 -17.38 -18.89
C TYR A 74 15.93 -15.89 -18.75
N ASN A 75 15.05 -15.01 -19.23
CA ASN A 75 15.14 -13.60 -18.87
C ASN A 75 14.87 -13.49 -17.38
N ARG A 76 15.72 -12.74 -16.67
CA ARG A 76 15.66 -12.59 -15.22
C ARG A 76 15.17 -11.20 -14.85
N GLY A 77 14.17 -11.17 -13.99
CA GLY A 77 13.58 -10.00 -13.40
C GLY A 77 13.44 -10.15 -11.89
N PHE A 78 12.55 -9.35 -11.31
CA PHE A 78 12.20 -9.46 -9.90
C PHE A 78 10.69 -9.39 -9.68
N TRP A 79 10.25 -9.89 -8.54
CA TRP A 79 8.87 -9.74 -8.10
C TRP A 79 8.80 -9.46 -6.60
N THR A 80 7.70 -8.87 -6.18
CA THR A 80 7.39 -8.71 -4.77
C THR A 80 5.91 -8.96 -4.55
N LEU A 81 5.61 -9.65 -3.45
CA LEU A 81 4.28 -9.64 -2.89
C LEU A 81 4.00 -8.25 -2.31
N ILE A 82 2.80 -7.72 -2.55
CA ILE A 82 2.33 -6.48 -1.93
C ILE A 82 1.40 -6.88 -0.78
N TYR A 83 1.99 -6.92 0.42
CA TYR A 83 1.35 -7.39 1.64
C TYR A 83 0.68 -8.75 1.47
N ASN A 84 -0.65 -8.82 1.40
CA ASN A 84 -1.42 -10.03 1.08
C ASN A 84 -2.44 -9.79 -0.06
N GLN A 85 -2.28 -8.68 -0.78
CA GLN A 85 -3.29 -8.07 -1.65
C GLN A 85 -3.08 -8.42 -3.12
N GLY A 86 -1.83 -8.56 -3.54
CA GLY A 86 -1.45 -8.75 -4.94
C GLY A 86 0.06 -8.82 -5.08
N PHE A 87 0.56 -8.70 -6.29
CA PHE A 87 1.99 -8.73 -6.55
C PHE A 87 2.38 -7.84 -7.72
N GLU A 88 3.63 -7.37 -7.68
CA GLU A 88 4.28 -6.66 -8.78
C GLU A 88 5.40 -7.55 -9.35
N VAL A 89 5.50 -7.62 -10.67
CA VAL A 89 6.61 -8.28 -11.38
C VAL A 89 7.25 -7.28 -12.33
N VAL A 90 8.58 -7.21 -12.36
CA VAL A 90 9.31 -6.52 -13.43
C VAL A 90 10.18 -7.53 -14.14
N LEU A 91 9.92 -7.70 -15.43
CA LEU A 91 10.56 -8.71 -16.25
C LEU A 91 10.69 -8.20 -17.69
N ASN A 92 11.90 -8.32 -18.26
CA ASN A 92 12.20 -7.92 -19.64
C ASN A 92 11.73 -6.49 -20.00
N GLY A 93 11.98 -5.52 -19.11
CA GLY A 93 11.59 -4.11 -19.33
C GLY A 93 10.12 -3.81 -19.08
N THR A 94 9.27 -4.78 -18.81
CA THR A 94 7.84 -4.58 -18.52
C THR A 94 7.57 -4.74 -17.03
N LYS A 95 6.72 -3.87 -16.49
CA LYS A 95 6.14 -3.98 -15.16
C LYS A 95 4.73 -4.55 -15.25
N TYR A 96 4.37 -5.43 -14.34
CA TYR A 96 3.06 -6.04 -14.19
C TYR A 96 2.58 -5.84 -12.75
N PHE A 97 1.36 -5.37 -12.56
CA PHE A 97 0.72 -5.27 -11.25
C PHE A 97 -0.76 -5.68 -11.30
N ALA A 98 -1.15 -6.58 -10.40
CA ALA A 98 -2.55 -6.96 -10.21
C ALA A 98 -2.82 -7.35 -8.76
N PHE A 99 -4.05 -7.09 -8.31
CA PHE A 99 -4.59 -7.66 -7.09
C PHE A 99 -4.89 -9.14 -7.28
N SER A 100 -4.71 -9.93 -6.21
CA SER A 100 -5.19 -11.30 -6.13
C SER A 100 -6.71 -11.32 -6.28
N LYS A 101 -7.24 -12.33 -6.96
CA LYS A 101 -8.68 -12.42 -7.21
C LYS A 101 -9.43 -12.70 -5.91
N TYR A 102 -10.56 -12.02 -5.74
CA TYR A 102 -11.50 -12.28 -4.67
C TYR A 102 -12.95 -12.14 -5.16
N VAL A 103 -13.90 -12.70 -4.41
CA VAL A 103 -15.34 -12.53 -4.63
C VAL A 103 -16.01 -12.22 -3.29
N GLY A 104 -17.02 -11.35 -3.32
CA GLY A 104 -17.73 -10.91 -2.13
C GLY A 104 -16.97 -9.86 -1.32
N SER A 105 -17.52 -9.49 -0.16
CA SER A 105 -16.95 -8.49 0.74
C SER A 105 -17.14 -8.91 2.21
N GLY A 106 -16.33 -8.35 3.10
CA GLY A 106 -16.40 -8.61 4.55
C GLY A 106 -16.27 -10.09 4.92
N SER A 107 -17.18 -10.58 5.77
CA SER A 107 -17.18 -11.94 6.34
C SER A 107 -17.59 -13.06 5.38
N GLY A 108 -18.04 -12.70 4.17
CA GLY A 108 -18.38 -13.65 3.11
C GLY A 108 -17.36 -13.66 1.98
N ALA A 109 -16.26 -12.93 2.10
CA ALA A 109 -15.28 -12.82 1.04
C ALA A 109 -14.47 -14.12 0.86
N VAL A 110 -14.21 -14.46 -0.40
CA VAL A 110 -13.43 -15.64 -0.79
C VAL A 110 -12.25 -15.17 -1.63
N SER A 111 -11.03 -15.50 -1.19
CA SER A 111 -9.78 -15.24 -1.91
C SER A 111 -9.42 -16.42 -2.81
N TYR A 112 -9.06 -16.13 -4.06
CA TYR A 112 -8.56 -17.07 -5.06
C TYR A 112 -7.11 -16.74 -5.38
N CYS A 113 -6.18 -17.22 -4.54
CA CYS A 113 -4.77 -16.86 -4.61
C CYS A 113 -3.99 -17.51 -5.77
N ASP A 114 -4.65 -18.35 -6.58
CA ASP A 114 -4.13 -18.89 -7.83
C ASP A 114 -4.54 -18.06 -9.07
N GLN A 115 -5.20 -16.92 -8.86
CA GLN A 115 -5.72 -16.05 -9.91
C GLN A 115 -5.56 -14.58 -9.51
N THR A 116 -5.48 -13.69 -10.50
CA THR A 116 -5.55 -12.23 -10.27
C THR A 116 -6.87 -11.66 -10.78
N LEU A 117 -7.22 -10.47 -10.29
CA LEU A 117 -8.11 -9.57 -11.02
C LEU A 117 -7.40 -9.05 -12.28
N PRO A 118 -8.13 -8.46 -13.25
CA PRO A 118 -7.51 -7.64 -14.27
C PRO A 118 -6.63 -6.57 -13.62
N GLY A 119 -5.40 -6.47 -14.10
CA GLY A 119 -4.42 -5.49 -13.68
C GLY A 119 -3.74 -4.85 -14.88
N TRP A 120 -2.62 -4.20 -14.63
CA TRP A 120 -1.94 -3.36 -15.60
C TRP A 120 -0.53 -3.85 -15.89
N SER A 121 -0.15 -3.75 -17.15
CA SER A 121 1.22 -3.91 -17.60
C SER A 121 1.65 -2.68 -18.39
N HIS A 122 2.89 -2.23 -18.20
CA HIS A 122 3.45 -1.09 -18.92
C HIS A 122 4.98 -1.13 -18.91
N ASP A 123 5.62 -0.26 -19.69
CA ASP A 123 7.08 -0.15 -19.71
C ASP A 123 7.62 0.30 -18.34
N ALA A 124 8.67 -0.37 -17.86
CA ALA A 124 9.21 -0.16 -16.52
C ALA A 124 10.00 1.15 -16.38
N GLN A 125 10.46 1.74 -17.49
CA GLN A 125 11.24 2.98 -17.54
C GLN A 125 10.41 4.17 -17.99
N ASP A 126 9.43 3.96 -18.90
CA ASP A 126 8.51 4.98 -19.38
C ASP A 126 7.06 4.63 -19.02
N VAL A 127 6.54 5.27 -17.99
CA VAL A 127 5.17 5.05 -17.52
C VAL A 127 4.12 5.83 -18.32
N SER A 128 4.51 6.61 -19.33
CA SER A 128 3.58 7.45 -20.09
C SER A 128 2.91 6.71 -21.26
N GLN A 129 3.49 5.59 -21.70
CA GLN A 129 3.05 4.88 -22.90
C GLN A 129 3.13 3.36 -22.72
N ASN A 130 2.64 2.63 -23.72
CA ASN A 130 2.71 1.17 -23.82
C ASN A 130 2.04 0.46 -22.64
N TRP A 131 0.86 0.95 -22.26
CA TRP A 131 -0.01 0.28 -21.32
C TRP A 131 -0.83 -0.81 -21.99
N ALA A 132 -1.05 -1.89 -21.26
CA ALA A 132 -1.95 -2.98 -21.61
C ALA A 132 -2.56 -3.58 -20.34
N CYS A 133 -3.77 -4.12 -20.47
CA CYS A 133 -4.36 -4.91 -19.41
C CYS A 133 -3.75 -6.32 -19.36
N TYR A 134 -3.66 -6.90 -18.17
CA TYR A 134 -3.30 -8.31 -18.05
C TYR A 134 -4.03 -8.99 -16.89
N TYR A 135 -4.06 -10.31 -16.88
CA TYR A 135 -4.34 -11.08 -15.67
C TYR A 135 -3.44 -12.31 -15.59
N GLY A 136 -3.23 -12.80 -14.38
CA GLY A 136 -2.44 -13.99 -14.09
C GLY A 136 -3.30 -15.18 -13.65
N LYS A 137 -2.90 -16.38 -14.09
CA LYS A 137 -3.40 -17.64 -13.55
C LYS A 137 -2.23 -18.56 -13.21
N LYS A 138 -2.21 -19.08 -11.98
CA LYS A 138 -1.18 -20.01 -11.52
C LYS A 138 -1.40 -21.39 -12.16
N ALA A 139 -0.30 -22.07 -12.49
CA ALA A 139 -0.36 -23.41 -13.06
C ALA A 139 -0.89 -24.44 -12.06
N GLN A 140 -0.52 -24.30 -10.79
CA GLN A 140 -1.03 -25.12 -9.69
C GLN A 140 -2.21 -24.41 -9.04
N SER A 141 -3.37 -25.07 -8.98
CA SER A 141 -4.53 -24.53 -8.29
C SER A 141 -4.35 -24.54 -6.77
N ILE A 142 -4.92 -23.54 -6.11
CA ILE A 142 -4.89 -23.37 -4.65
C ILE A 142 -6.34 -23.34 -4.17
N ALA A 143 -6.60 -24.03 -3.05
CA ALA A 143 -7.91 -24.03 -2.44
C ALA A 143 -8.33 -22.59 -2.06
N PRO A 144 -9.58 -22.18 -2.33
CA PRO A 144 -10.05 -20.85 -1.96
C PRO A 144 -9.96 -20.61 -0.44
N LYS A 145 -9.59 -19.40 -0.05
CA LYS A 145 -9.48 -19.00 1.36
C LYS A 145 -10.69 -18.15 1.75
N PHE A 146 -11.37 -18.54 2.82
CA PHE A 146 -12.55 -17.85 3.32
C PHE A 146 -12.16 -16.83 4.39
N SER A 147 -12.61 -15.60 4.21
CA SER A 147 -12.39 -14.53 5.18
C SER A 147 -13.40 -14.66 6.32
N ASN A 148 -12.95 -15.22 7.44
CA ASN A 148 -13.73 -15.16 8.68
C ASN A 148 -13.57 -13.76 9.26
N ALA A 149 -14.58 -12.89 9.09
CA ALA A 149 -14.63 -11.60 9.76
C ALA A 149 -15.76 -11.53 10.79
N PRO A 150 -15.57 -12.01 12.03
CA PRO A 150 -16.63 -11.96 13.03
C PRO A 150 -16.69 -10.61 13.76
N LEU A 151 -15.58 -9.84 13.82
CA LEU A 151 -15.50 -8.74 14.78
C LEU A 151 -16.37 -7.54 14.37
N LEU A 152 -16.18 -6.94 13.20
CA LEU A 152 -16.82 -5.65 12.88
C LEU A 152 -18.33 -5.72 12.55
N ALA A 153 -18.91 -6.92 12.44
CA ALA A 153 -20.33 -7.09 12.17
C ALA A 153 -21.21 -6.94 13.42
N SER A 154 -20.62 -6.95 14.63
CA SER A 154 -21.37 -6.83 15.87
C SER A 154 -21.81 -5.39 16.15
N ALA A 155 -23.09 -5.20 16.48
CA ALA A 155 -23.64 -3.93 16.96
C ALA A 155 -22.94 -3.40 18.22
N LEU A 156 -22.20 -4.26 18.95
CA LEU A 156 -21.38 -3.86 20.10
C LEU A 156 -20.31 -2.81 19.73
N TYR A 157 -19.91 -2.73 18.46
CA TYR A 157 -18.91 -1.76 18.00
C TYR A 157 -19.48 -0.39 17.63
N ASP A 158 -20.80 -0.26 17.58
CA ASP A 158 -21.47 1.02 17.29
C ASP A 158 -21.65 1.87 18.55
N ARG A 159 -21.27 1.35 19.72
CA ARG A 159 -21.28 2.13 20.96
C ARG A 159 -20.16 3.19 20.95
N PRO A 160 -20.38 4.35 21.59
CA PRO A 160 -19.34 5.36 21.77
C PRO A 160 -18.10 4.80 22.46
N TYR A 161 -16.92 5.20 22.00
CA TYR A 161 -15.67 4.92 22.67
C TYR A 161 -15.65 5.61 24.03
N ARG A 162 -15.29 4.86 25.07
CA ARG A 162 -15.08 5.37 26.42
C ARG A 162 -13.69 4.93 26.90
N PRO A 163 -12.81 5.86 27.29
CA PRO A 163 -11.48 5.51 27.78
C PRO A 163 -11.59 4.76 29.11
N ASN A 164 -10.88 3.63 29.21
CA ASN A 164 -10.81 2.86 30.45
C ASN A 164 -9.73 3.44 31.37
N LYS A 165 -10.14 4.26 32.35
CA LYS A 165 -9.23 4.95 33.27
C LYS A 165 -8.40 3.99 34.13
N ASP A 166 -8.99 2.88 34.57
CA ASP A 166 -8.28 1.88 35.39
C ASP A 166 -7.17 1.21 34.59
N PHE A 167 -7.42 0.92 33.31
CA PHE A 167 -6.40 0.42 32.41
C PHE A 167 -5.27 1.43 32.17
N LEU A 168 -5.59 2.72 32.03
CA LEU A 168 -4.57 3.77 31.90
C LEU A 168 -3.73 3.92 33.18
N ALA A 169 -4.35 3.79 34.35
CA ALA A 169 -3.64 3.81 35.63
C ALA A 169 -2.66 2.63 35.73
N ALA A 170 -3.11 1.42 35.37
CA ALA A 170 -2.28 0.22 35.37
C ALA A 170 -1.08 0.31 34.39
N ILE A 171 -1.24 0.98 33.24
CA ILE A 171 -0.13 1.27 32.32
C ILE A 171 0.85 2.27 32.96
N THR A 172 0.31 3.35 33.53
CA THR A 172 1.11 4.44 34.12
C THR A 172 1.96 3.95 35.30
N GLU A 173 1.45 3.01 36.09
CA GLU A 173 2.20 2.37 37.17
C GLU A 173 3.45 1.60 36.67
N LYS A 174 3.41 1.07 35.45
CA LYS A 174 4.46 0.19 34.90
C LYS A 174 5.39 0.86 33.88
N GLN A 175 5.04 2.03 33.35
CA GLN A 175 5.78 2.67 32.26
C GLN A 175 6.36 4.01 32.69
N ASN A 176 7.67 4.17 32.48
CA ASN A 176 8.42 5.39 32.84
C ASN A 176 8.80 6.25 31.63
N TYR A 177 8.68 5.72 30.41
CA TYR A 177 9.17 6.36 29.19
C TYR A 177 8.07 7.08 28.38
N TRP A 178 6.82 6.71 28.59
CA TRP A 178 5.67 7.35 27.95
C TRP A 178 4.47 7.26 28.89
N PHE A 179 3.58 8.24 28.80
CA PHE A 179 2.38 8.31 29.62
C PHE A 179 1.14 8.32 28.72
N PRO A 180 0.16 7.44 28.97
CA PRO A 180 -1.08 7.48 28.23
C PRO A 180 -1.85 8.78 28.53
N THR A 181 -2.53 9.32 27.53
CA THR A 181 -3.39 10.50 27.70
C THR A 181 -4.78 10.25 27.14
N ILE A 182 -5.76 11.00 27.65
CA ILE A 182 -7.15 10.94 27.20
C ILE A 182 -7.41 12.07 26.21
N TYR A 183 -7.76 11.69 25.00
CA TYR A 183 -8.21 12.60 23.95
C TYR A 183 -9.74 12.66 23.96
N LYS A 184 -10.31 13.75 24.46
CA LYS A 184 -11.77 13.94 24.60
C LYS A 184 -12.51 13.88 23.26
N GLU A 185 -11.83 14.29 22.19
CA GLU A 185 -12.33 14.20 20.83
C GLU A 185 -12.65 12.76 20.39
N TYR A 186 -11.95 11.75 20.93
CA TYR A 186 -12.21 10.35 20.58
C TYR A 186 -13.46 9.79 21.25
N GLU A 187 -13.96 10.41 22.32
CA GLU A 187 -15.24 10.04 22.92
C GLU A 187 -16.45 10.35 22.01
N LYS A 188 -16.25 11.16 20.96
CA LYS A 188 -17.26 11.45 19.93
C LYS A 188 -17.37 10.35 18.88
N LEU A 189 -16.42 9.40 18.88
CA LEU A 189 -16.33 8.33 17.91
C LEU A 189 -16.87 7.03 18.52
N THR A 190 -17.47 6.20 17.68
CA THR A 190 -17.82 4.81 17.99
C THR A 190 -16.57 3.94 18.03
N LEU A 191 -16.65 2.75 18.64
CA LEU A 191 -15.56 1.78 18.58
C LEU A 191 -15.24 1.38 17.13
N ARG A 192 -16.25 1.29 16.26
CA ARG A 192 -16.09 1.01 14.83
C ARG A 192 -15.25 2.09 14.14
N GLU A 193 -15.58 3.36 14.34
CA GLU A 193 -14.81 4.47 13.78
C GLU A 193 -13.39 4.53 14.34
N MET A 194 -13.20 4.25 15.63
CA MET A 194 -11.88 4.15 16.24
C MET A 194 -11.03 3.04 15.60
N MET A 195 -11.60 1.86 15.37
CA MET A 195 -10.90 0.77 14.68
C MET A 195 -10.63 1.09 13.22
N SER A 196 -11.57 1.70 12.51
CA SER A 196 -11.38 2.15 11.13
C SER A 196 -10.20 3.13 11.01
N ARG A 197 -10.15 4.12 11.90
CA ARG A 197 -9.03 5.08 12.00
C ARG A 197 -7.69 4.41 12.29
N ALA A 198 -7.70 3.26 12.97
CA ALA A 198 -6.51 2.48 13.28
C ALA A 198 -6.07 1.52 12.15
N GLY A 199 -6.75 1.54 10.99
CA GLY A 199 -6.46 0.66 9.85
C GLY A 199 -7.24 -0.66 9.87
N GLY A 200 -8.28 -0.77 10.69
CA GLY A 200 -9.12 -1.97 10.78
C GLY A 200 -8.56 -3.05 11.74
N PRO A 201 -9.19 -4.22 11.79
CA PRO A 201 -8.74 -5.32 12.64
C PRO A 201 -7.41 -5.89 12.11
N LYS A 202 -6.53 -6.33 13.01
CA LYS A 202 -5.33 -7.06 12.61
C LYS A 202 -5.73 -8.38 11.95
N THR A 203 -5.57 -8.46 10.64
CA THR A 203 -5.87 -9.66 9.83
C THR A 203 -4.66 -10.55 9.59
N PHE A 204 -3.46 -10.07 9.95
CA PHE A 204 -2.20 -10.73 9.65
C PHE A 204 -1.23 -10.68 10.82
N ASN A 205 -0.49 -11.77 11.01
CA ASN A 205 0.70 -11.79 11.84
C ASN A 205 1.90 -11.58 10.92
N PRO A 206 2.59 -10.43 11.00
CA PRO A 206 3.77 -10.20 10.18
C PRO A 206 4.81 -11.28 10.44
N PRO A 207 5.52 -11.75 9.39
CA PRO A 207 6.63 -12.66 9.59
C PRO A 207 7.66 -12.01 10.51
N PRO A 208 8.37 -12.80 11.33
CA PRO A 208 9.40 -12.26 12.20
C PRO A 208 10.45 -11.50 11.36
N PRO A 209 11.03 -10.41 11.88
CA PRO A 209 12.08 -9.69 11.19
C PRO A 209 13.21 -10.63 10.76
N ARG A 210 13.76 -10.40 9.57
CA ARG A 210 14.94 -11.14 9.11
C ARG A 210 16.07 -11.00 10.13
N PRO A 211 16.77 -12.10 10.49
CA PRO A 211 17.96 -12.01 11.34
C PRO A 211 19.00 -11.05 10.77
N ILE A 212 19.58 -10.23 11.65
CA ILE A 212 20.64 -9.29 11.32
C ILE A 212 21.89 -10.08 10.93
N LYS A 213 22.38 -9.88 9.71
CA LYS A 213 23.60 -10.50 9.18
C LYS A 213 24.80 -9.59 9.46
N LYS A 214 26.01 -10.16 9.48
CA LYS A 214 27.27 -9.40 9.63
C LYS A 214 27.39 -8.22 8.66
N LYS A 215 26.92 -8.39 7.41
CA LYS A 215 26.90 -7.32 6.42
C LYS A 215 26.03 -6.12 6.82
N ASP A 216 24.92 -6.37 7.52
CA ASP A 216 23.99 -5.33 7.95
C ASP A 216 24.64 -4.51 9.08
N LEU A 217 25.34 -5.19 10.00
CA LEU A 217 26.14 -4.55 11.04
C LEU A 217 27.27 -3.71 10.44
N GLN A 218 27.98 -4.23 9.45
CA GLN A 218 29.04 -3.50 8.75
C GLN A 218 28.50 -2.26 8.04
N ALA A 219 27.37 -2.38 7.35
CA ALA A 219 26.72 -1.22 6.73
C ALA A 219 26.39 -0.14 7.77
N SER A 220 25.89 -0.53 8.94
CA SER A 220 25.55 0.43 10.00
C SER A 220 26.72 1.16 10.66
N GLN A 221 27.98 0.76 10.44
CA GLN A 221 29.14 1.36 11.14
C GLN A 221 29.36 2.84 10.83
N GLY A 222 28.77 3.37 9.75
CA GLY A 222 28.83 4.79 9.37
C GLY A 222 27.59 5.61 9.74
N LEU A 223 26.58 5.01 10.38
CA LEU A 223 25.34 5.71 10.73
C LEU A 223 25.44 6.41 12.09
N PRO A 224 24.81 7.57 12.27
CA PRO A 224 24.77 8.24 13.55
C PRO A 224 23.99 7.42 14.59
N ALA A 225 24.36 7.56 15.87
CA ALA A 225 23.68 6.87 16.97
C ALA A 225 22.19 7.26 17.12
N SER A 226 21.84 8.47 16.68
CA SER A 226 20.47 8.97 16.63
C SER A 226 20.28 9.81 15.37
N PHE A 227 19.09 9.79 14.79
CA PHE A 227 18.77 10.55 13.60
C PHE A 227 17.31 11.01 13.62
N ASP A 228 17.07 12.28 13.29
CA ASP A 228 15.72 12.85 13.22
C ASP A 228 15.65 13.85 12.05
N TRP A 229 14.89 13.51 11.00
CA TRP A 229 14.66 14.40 9.86
C TRP A 229 13.99 15.74 10.24
N ARG A 230 13.40 15.83 11.44
CA ARG A 230 12.86 17.08 11.97
C ARG A 230 13.94 18.04 12.48
N ASN A 231 15.15 17.52 12.71
CA ASN A 231 16.29 18.27 13.21
C ASN A 231 17.61 17.66 12.71
N VAL A 232 17.94 17.95 11.46
CA VAL A 232 19.29 17.73 10.91
C VAL A 232 20.01 19.06 11.00
N ASP A 233 20.91 19.20 11.99
CA ASP A 233 21.67 20.43 12.25
C ASP A 233 20.81 21.70 12.37
N GLY A 234 19.66 21.60 13.06
CA GLY A 234 18.70 22.69 13.22
C GLY A 234 17.69 22.83 12.08
N ILE A 235 17.77 21.98 11.05
CA ILE A 235 16.93 22.04 9.85
C ILE A 235 15.85 20.94 9.89
N ASN A 236 14.60 21.36 9.69
CA ASN A 236 13.45 20.45 9.60
C ASN A 236 13.09 20.14 8.13
N TYR A 237 13.11 18.86 7.78
CA TYR A 237 12.71 18.36 6.46
C TYR A 237 11.31 17.71 6.43
N VAL A 238 10.63 17.57 7.57
CA VAL A 238 9.32 16.91 7.66
C VAL A 238 8.18 17.93 7.60
N SER A 239 7.11 17.60 6.86
CA SER A 239 5.90 18.42 6.78
C SER A 239 5.10 18.43 8.10
N PRO A 240 4.22 19.43 8.31
CA PRO A 240 3.38 19.46 9.50
C PRO A 240 2.51 18.21 9.65
N VAL A 241 2.26 17.81 10.89
CA VAL A 241 1.32 16.72 11.21
C VAL A 241 -0.08 17.08 10.71
N ARG A 242 -0.76 16.11 10.08
CA ARG A 242 -2.12 16.25 9.54
C ARG A 242 -3.07 15.21 10.17
N ASN A 243 -4.37 15.37 9.94
CA ASN A 243 -5.41 14.49 10.49
C ASN A 243 -6.25 13.86 9.36
N GLN A 244 -6.24 12.53 9.26
CA GLN A 244 -6.99 11.77 8.25
C GLN A 244 -8.51 11.69 8.53
N ALA A 245 -8.99 12.27 9.63
CA ALA A 245 -10.39 12.21 10.08
C ALA A 245 -10.90 10.76 10.15
N GLN A 246 -12.20 10.49 9.93
CA GLN A 246 -12.75 9.13 10.01
C GLN A 246 -12.35 8.20 8.84
N CYS A 247 -11.70 8.71 7.80
CA CYS A 247 -11.32 7.93 6.63
C CYS A 247 -10.13 7.01 6.96
N GLY A 248 -10.16 5.77 6.46
CA GLY A 248 -9.07 4.79 6.54
C GLY A 248 -7.87 5.12 5.64
N SER A 249 -7.53 6.39 5.43
CA SER A 249 -6.54 6.86 4.46
C SER A 249 -5.11 6.97 5.00
N CYS A 250 -4.78 6.24 6.06
CA CYS A 250 -3.43 6.28 6.66
C CYS A 250 -2.32 5.99 5.62
N TYR A 251 -2.58 5.09 4.66
CA TYR A 251 -1.69 4.81 3.53
C TYR A 251 -1.38 6.08 2.73
N ALA A 252 -2.40 6.83 2.29
CA ALA A 252 -2.22 8.07 1.53
C ALA A 252 -1.43 9.13 2.32
N PHE A 253 -1.73 9.31 3.62
CA PHE A 253 -0.98 10.24 4.48
C PHE A 253 0.48 9.82 4.65
N SER A 254 0.75 8.53 4.85
CA SER A 254 2.11 8.01 4.98
C SER A 254 2.93 8.19 3.69
N THR A 255 2.30 7.93 2.54
CA THR A 255 2.91 8.09 1.22
C THR A 255 3.22 9.57 0.95
N MET A 256 2.25 10.47 1.13
CA MET A 256 2.44 11.90 0.90
C MET A 256 3.46 12.51 1.84
N GLY A 257 3.42 12.19 3.14
CA GLY A 257 4.42 12.66 4.09
C GLY A 257 5.85 12.24 3.72
N MET A 258 6.03 11.00 3.22
CA MET A 258 7.33 10.53 2.72
C MET A 258 7.79 11.34 1.49
N PHE A 259 6.93 11.56 0.50
CA PHE A 259 7.28 12.30 -0.72
C PHE A 259 7.59 13.78 -0.44
N GLU A 260 6.78 14.42 0.40
CA GLU A 260 7.00 15.80 0.85
C GLU A 260 8.37 15.94 1.53
N ALA A 261 8.70 15.02 2.44
CA ALA A 261 9.99 15.04 3.13
C ALA A 261 11.16 14.81 2.16
N ARG A 262 11.07 13.83 1.25
CA ARG A 262 12.10 13.57 0.24
C ARG A 262 12.30 14.74 -0.72
N SER A 263 11.21 15.39 -1.15
CA SER A 263 11.30 16.58 -1.99
C SER A 263 12.04 17.71 -1.29
N ARG A 264 11.77 17.92 0.01
CA ARG A 264 12.51 18.90 0.83
C ARG A 264 13.98 18.52 0.99
N ILE A 265 14.30 17.24 1.18
CA ILE A 265 15.69 16.76 1.29
C ILE A 265 16.44 17.03 -0.03
N GLN A 266 15.88 16.56 -1.15
CA GLN A 266 16.51 16.66 -2.47
C GLN A 266 16.69 18.12 -2.92
N SER A 267 15.73 18.98 -2.61
CA SER A 267 15.77 20.41 -2.96
C SER A 267 16.50 21.27 -1.93
N ASN A 268 17.04 20.67 -0.87
CA ASN A 268 17.53 21.40 0.31
C ASN A 268 16.56 22.50 0.78
N ARG A 269 15.28 22.14 0.86
CA ARG A 269 14.13 22.98 1.24
C ARG A 269 13.81 24.15 0.32
N SER A 270 14.43 24.26 -0.87
CA SER A 270 13.97 25.24 -1.87
C SER A 270 12.55 24.93 -2.34
N THR A 271 12.11 23.69 -2.18
CA THR A 271 10.75 23.22 -2.45
C THR A 271 10.10 22.71 -1.17
N SER A 272 8.85 23.13 -0.91
CA SER A 272 8.07 22.71 0.26
C SER A 272 6.59 22.55 -0.07
N TYR A 273 6.28 21.67 -1.03
CA TYR A 273 4.90 21.34 -1.37
C TYR A 273 4.23 20.55 -0.24
N VAL A 274 2.89 20.67 -0.18
CA VAL A 274 2.02 19.77 0.56
C VAL A 274 1.17 19.07 -0.49
N LEU A 275 1.25 17.75 -0.56
CA LEU A 275 0.62 16.95 -1.58
C LEU A 275 -0.82 16.59 -1.17
N SER A 276 -1.68 16.42 -2.18
CA SER A 276 -3.08 16.07 -2.00
C SER A 276 -3.21 14.58 -1.66
N THR A 277 -3.44 14.28 -0.38
CA THR A 277 -3.85 12.93 0.05
C THR A 277 -5.21 12.55 -0.51
N GLN A 278 -6.07 13.54 -0.82
CA GLN A 278 -7.41 13.31 -1.33
C GLN A 278 -7.40 12.79 -2.76
N ASP A 279 -6.41 13.18 -3.57
CA ASP A 279 -6.31 12.73 -4.96
C ASP A 279 -6.08 11.21 -5.02
N ILE A 280 -5.22 10.67 -4.14
CA ILE A 280 -5.03 9.21 -4.02
C ILE A 280 -6.34 8.55 -3.59
N VAL A 281 -6.97 9.07 -2.53
CA VAL A 281 -8.18 8.49 -1.94
C VAL A 281 -9.35 8.47 -2.92
N SER A 282 -9.47 9.49 -3.76
CA SER A 282 -10.61 9.66 -4.68
C SER A 282 -10.37 9.07 -6.07
N CYS A 283 -9.12 8.95 -6.53
CA CYS A 283 -8.81 8.69 -7.94
C CYS A 283 -7.96 7.43 -8.18
N SER A 284 -7.22 6.93 -7.18
CA SER A 284 -6.27 5.82 -7.40
C SER A 284 -6.99 4.48 -7.51
N GLU A 285 -6.84 3.82 -8.66
CA GLU A 285 -7.30 2.43 -8.89
C GLU A 285 -6.39 1.39 -8.21
N TYR A 286 -5.26 1.82 -7.66
CA TYR A 286 -4.32 0.98 -6.90
C TYR A 286 -4.60 0.96 -5.40
N SER A 287 -5.66 1.65 -4.98
CA SER A 287 -6.10 1.70 -3.60
C SER A 287 -7.62 1.56 -3.55
N GLN A 288 -8.16 1.47 -2.35
CA GLN A 288 -9.60 1.31 -2.14
C GLN A 288 -10.22 2.54 -1.45
N GLY A 289 -9.61 3.71 -1.63
CA GLY A 289 -10.08 4.97 -1.07
C GLY A 289 -10.14 4.95 0.45
N CYS A 290 -11.29 5.23 1.04
CA CYS A 290 -11.51 5.11 2.48
C CYS A 290 -11.94 3.69 2.92
N GLU A 291 -12.31 2.79 1.98
CA GLU A 291 -13.22 1.66 2.25
C GLU A 291 -12.83 0.27 1.72
N GLY A 292 -11.59 -0.02 1.29
CA GLY A 292 -11.15 -1.43 1.11
C GLY A 292 -11.88 -2.26 0.04
N ASP A 293 -12.95 -1.74 -0.57
CA ASP A 293 -13.70 -2.40 -1.62
C ASP A 293 -13.58 -1.62 -2.92
N LEU A 294 -12.90 -2.23 -3.90
CA LEU A 294 -12.77 -1.71 -5.27
C LEU A 294 -14.13 -1.36 -5.87
N GLN A 295 -15.22 -2.05 -5.48
CA GLN A 295 -16.54 -1.87 -6.08
C GLN A 295 -17.21 -0.54 -5.72
N LYS A 296 -16.83 0.09 -4.59
CA LYS A 296 -17.34 1.40 -4.16
C LYS A 296 -16.39 2.56 -4.46
N SER A 297 -15.12 2.27 -4.75
CA SER A 297 -14.10 3.28 -5.08
C SER A 297 -14.25 3.91 -6.48
N LYS A 298 -15.28 3.54 -7.25
CA LYS A 298 -15.56 4.21 -8.52
C LYS A 298 -15.93 5.66 -8.24
N CYS A 299 -15.12 6.61 -8.73
CA CYS A 299 -15.50 8.01 -8.83
C CYS A 299 -16.93 8.06 -9.38
N THR A 300 -17.88 8.58 -8.60
CA THR A 300 -19.23 8.75 -9.12
C THR A 300 -19.18 9.78 -10.26
N LEU A 301 -20.12 9.72 -11.21
CA LEU A 301 -20.16 10.65 -12.35
C LEU A 301 -20.14 12.14 -11.93
N GLN A 302 -20.47 12.46 -10.66
CA GLN A 302 -20.39 13.80 -10.10
C GLN A 302 -18.97 14.25 -9.67
N ASP A 303 -18.01 13.31 -9.51
CA ASP A 303 -16.64 13.59 -9.07
C ASP A 303 -15.63 13.63 -10.22
N GLN A 304 -16.00 13.17 -11.43
CA GLN A 304 -15.10 13.12 -12.59
C GLN A 304 -14.61 14.51 -13.05
N GLU A 305 -15.44 15.56 -12.94
CA GLU A 305 -15.03 16.93 -13.28
C GLU A 305 -13.97 17.48 -12.32
N LYS A 306 -13.96 17.05 -11.05
CA LYS A 306 -12.93 17.44 -10.07
C LYS A 306 -11.63 16.67 -10.25
N CYS A 307 -11.71 15.41 -10.67
CA CYS A 307 -10.54 14.56 -10.93
C CYS A 307 -9.74 15.03 -12.16
N ASN A 308 -10.39 15.69 -13.12
CA ASN A 308 -9.77 16.17 -14.37
C ASN A 308 -9.25 17.63 -14.31
N ALA A 309 -9.49 18.34 -13.20
CA ALA A 309 -9.24 19.79 -13.16
C ALA A 309 -7.77 20.19 -12.90
N ASN A 310 -6.90 19.28 -12.46
CA ASN A 310 -5.49 19.57 -12.21
C ASN A 310 -4.60 18.63 -13.04
N GLY A 311 -4.24 19.07 -14.24
CA GLY A 311 -3.34 18.38 -15.19
C GLY A 311 -1.87 18.29 -14.75
N ASP A 312 -1.60 18.12 -13.46
CA ASP A 312 -0.25 17.82 -12.97
C ASP A 312 -0.09 16.31 -12.83
N LYS A 313 0.76 15.77 -13.72
CA LYS A 313 1.20 14.38 -13.81
C LYS A 313 1.83 13.91 -12.48
N LEU A 314 1.02 13.43 -11.55
CA LEU A 314 1.50 12.64 -10.41
C LEU A 314 1.62 11.18 -10.91
N GLU A 315 2.77 10.89 -11.53
CA GLU A 315 3.16 9.54 -11.94
C GLU A 315 3.00 8.57 -10.76
N ILE A 316 1.99 7.69 -10.85
CA ILE A 316 1.83 6.39 -10.19
C ILE A 316 2.49 6.31 -8.81
N ILE A 317 1.78 6.88 -7.84
CA ILE A 317 2.28 7.11 -6.51
C ILE A 317 2.29 5.87 -5.60
N ASP A 318 1.60 4.79 -5.95
CA ASP A 318 1.39 3.70 -5.00
C ASP A 318 2.42 2.55 -5.07
N ILE A 319 3.30 2.50 -6.07
CA ILE A 319 4.29 1.41 -6.23
C ILE A 319 5.73 1.83 -5.83
N ILE A 320 5.95 3.13 -5.66
CA ILE A 320 7.24 3.69 -5.25
C ILE A 320 7.56 3.42 -3.76
N ILE A 321 6.55 3.14 -2.92
CA ILE A 321 6.72 2.92 -1.48
C ILE A 321 7.69 1.76 -1.21
N VAL A 322 7.64 0.67 -1.97
CA VAL A 322 8.53 -0.50 -1.76
C VAL A 322 9.88 -0.33 -2.47
N LYS A 323 9.90 0.19 -3.70
CA LYS A 323 11.15 0.32 -4.50
C LYS A 323 12.05 1.47 -4.07
N LYS A 324 11.50 2.65 -3.77
CA LYS A 324 12.31 3.76 -3.24
C LYS A 324 12.62 3.61 -1.75
N ALA A 325 11.97 2.69 -1.03
CA ALA A 325 12.43 2.28 0.29
C ALA A 325 13.74 1.46 0.23
N LEU A 326 14.01 0.76 -0.88
CA LEU A 326 15.30 0.09 -1.09
C LEU A 326 16.40 1.03 -1.61
N SER A 327 16.06 2.02 -2.47
CA SER A 327 17.00 3.09 -2.83
C SER A 327 17.28 4.08 -1.69
N TYR A 328 16.56 3.97 -0.57
CA TYR A 328 16.67 4.81 0.61
C TYR A 328 18.01 4.66 1.31
N VAL A 329 18.65 3.50 1.23
CA VAL A 329 19.97 3.30 1.87
C VAL A 329 20.99 4.22 1.21
N ASP A 330 21.13 4.23 -0.11
CA ASP A 330 22.19 5.02 -0.75
C ASP A 330 21.95 6.55 -0.66
N GLU A 331 20.69 6.98 -0.72
CA GLU A 331 20.33 8.41 -0.66
C GLU A 331 20.45 8.98 0.76
N VAL A 332 20.03 8.20 1.78
CA VAL A 332 20.25 8.54 3.20
C VAL A 332 21.73 8.57 3.53
N TYR A 333 22.52 7.59 3.05
CA TYR A 333 23.96 7.59 3.29
C TYR A 333 24.64 8.77 2.61
N LYS A 334 24.20 9.18 1.41
CA LYS A 334 24.75 10.35 0.73
C LYS A 334 24.48 11.65 1.50
N VAL A 335 23.24 11.87 1.93
CA VAL A 335 22.87 13.10 2.67
C VAL A 335 23.49 13.12 4.07
N ILE A 336 23.53 11.97 4.78
CA ILE A 336 24.24 11.83 6.06
C ILE A 336 25.73 12.13 5.86
N ASN A 337 26.39 11.58 4.83
CA ASN A 337 27.81 11.83 4.59
C ASN A 337 28.12 13.30 4.24
N GLU A 338 27.22 13.97 3.52
CA GLU A 338 27.36 15.39 3.16
C GLU A 338 27.18 16.33 4.37
N HIS A 339 26.29 15.99 5.33
CA HIS A 339 26.00 16.84 6.50
C HIS A 339 26.87 16.50 7.73
N VAL A 340 27.23 15.22 7.93
CA VAL A 340 28.01 14.75 9.09
C VAL A 340 29.53 14.93 8.89
N GLY A 341 29.98 15.43 7.73
CA GLY A 341 31.38 15.80 7.53
C GLY A 341 32.36 14.63 7.52
N LEU A 342 31.94 13.44 7.06
CA LEU A 342 32.84 12.30 6.86
C LEU A 342 33.64 12.47 5.55
N SER A 343 34.53 13.46 5.54
CA SER A 343 35.60 13.57 4.55
C SER A 343 36.68 12.51 4.82
N GLY A 344 36.42 11.25 4.44
CA GLY A 344 37.41 10.20 4.75
C GLY A 344 37.21 8.77 4.27
N LEU A 345 36.13 8.41 3.57
CA LEU A 345 35.99 7.05 3.04
C LEU A 345 35.74 7.06 1.53
N SER A 346 36.83 7.22 0.78
CA SER A 346 36.93 6.68 -0.58
C SER A 346 36.88 5.15 -0.49
N GLY A 347 35.68 4.59 -0.44
CA GLY A 347 35.46 3.17 -0.67
C GLY A 347 35.48 2.89 -2.16
N LYS A 348 36.67 2.71 -2.75
CA LYS A 348 36.76 2.00 -4.03
C LYS A 348 36.32 0.55 -3.83
N GLY A 349 35.38 0.08 -4.65
CA GLY A 349 35.05 -1.34 -4.85
C GLY A 349 33.60 -1.67 -4.51
N HIS A 350 32.85 -2.43 -5.30
CA HIS A 350 33.15 -3.19 -6.49
C HIS A 350 31.80 -3.51 -7.14
N ARG A 351 31.68 -3.26 -8.45
CA ARG A 351 30.55 -3.73 -9.27
C ARG A 351 30.66 -5.25 -9.32
N SER A 352 30.01 -5.95 -8.41
CA SER A 352 29.91 -7.41 -8.46
C SER A 352 28.84 -7.76 -9.48
N GLU A 353 29.22 -7.83 -10.75
CA GLU A 353 28.68 -8.86 -11.63
C GLU A 353 28.77 -10.19 -10.87
N ARG A 354 27.65 -10.90 -10.72
CA ARG A 354 27.70 -12.31 -10.35
C ARG A 354 26.70 -13.10 -11.18
N LYS A 355 27.34 -13.89 -12.05
CA LYS A 355 26.93 -15.10 -12.75
C LYS A 355 25.95 -15.99 -11.97
#